data_AF-A0A5C6C7S9-F1
#
_entry.id   AF-A0A5C6C7S9-F1
#
_cell.length_a   1.000
_cell.length_b   1.000
_cell.length_c   1.000
_cell.angle_alpha   90.00
_cell.angle_beta   90.00
_cell.angle_gamma   90.00
#
_symmetry.space_group_name_H-M   'P 1'
#
loop_
_entity.id
_entity.type
_entity.pdbx_description
1 polymer ?
#
loop_
_entity_poly.entity_id
_entity_poly.type
_entity_poly.pdbx_seq_one_letter_code
_entity_poly.pdbx_strand_id
1 'polypeptide(L)'
;MIEDIKKIAEYQSLTAQEIAEALNATPKTRHAIDLGDLLFLLNNRGMLVRLIRPQDTGEKWSGTVVNMIVYVSENAPAMAAPVNQWFSHITNDRNNLFDTTLPEYGSQLKSLALQFGGQPEMPSADDFEAIAALGGGWRYGDVTAADVADAIEVEAATRRKSARVAALNDAIDAVRTNNDLADGSITLADVQAQINDALSESWSV
;
A
#
# COMPACT_ATOMS: atom_id res chain seq x y z
N MET A 1 3.63 2.33 4.81
CA MET A 1 5.02 2.03 4.42
C MET A 1 5.73 1.25 5.52
N ILE A 2 6.02 1.82 6.70
CA ILE A 2 6.70 1.09 7.80
C ILE A 2 6.06 -0.24 8.17
N GLU A 3 4.74 -0.29 8.32
CA GLU A 3 4.03 -1.54 8.62
C GLU A 3 4.10 -2.59 7.50
N ASP A 4 4.37 -2.18 6.27
CA ASP A 4 4.58 -3.11 5.17
C ASP A 4 6.07 -3.49 5.02
N ILE A 5 6.99 -2.59 5.36
CA ILE A 5 8.42 -2.90 5.51
C ILE A 5 8.61 -4.02 6.55
N LYS A 6 7.94 -3.90 7.71
CA LYS A 6 8.00 -4.91 8.78
C LYS A 6 7.48 -6.30 8.39
N LYS A 7 6.72 -6.41 7.29
CA LYS A 7 6.21 -7.68 6.77
C LYS A 7 7.18 -8.36 5.81
N ILE A 8 8.21 -7.65 5.35
CA ILE A 8 9.26 -8.24 4.52
C ILE A 8 10.09 -9.16 5.40
N ALA A 9 10.28 -10.40 4.96
CA ALA A 9 11.11 -11.36 5.67
C ALA A 9 12.51 -10.78 5.84
N GLU A 10 13.05 -10.87 7.06
CA GLU A 10 14.40 -10.39 7.37
C GLU A 10 14.63 -8.90 7.07
N TYR A 11 13.58 -8.05 7.08
CA TYR A 11 13.73 -6.62 6.74
C TYR A 11 14.81 -5.87 7.54
N GLN A 12 15.17 -6.37 8.73
CA GLN A 12 16.21 -5.79 9.59
C GLN A 12 17.64 -5.97 9.05
N SER A 13 17.87 -6.99 8.21
CA SER A 13 19.17 -7.22 7.56
C SER A 13 19.23 -6.68 6.13
N LEU A 14 18.09 -6.25 5.58
CA LEU A 14 18.01 -5.69 4.24
C LEU A 14 18.45 -4.22 4.21
N THR A 15 19.11 -3.85 3.13
CA THR A 15 19.39 -2.46 2.79
C THR A 15 18.10 -1.73 2.39
N ALA A 16 18.13 -0.40 2.48
CA ALA A 16 16.99 0.42 2.04
C ALA A 16 16.65 0.20 0.55
N GLN A 17 17.64 -0.13 -0.28
CA GLN A 17 17.46 -0.48 -1.69
C GLN A 17 16.71 -1.81 -1.84
N GLU A 18 17.13 -2.87 -1.14
CA GLU A 18 16.46 -4.18 -1.19
C GLU A 18 15.02 -4.11 -0.66
N ILE A 19 14.77 -3.29 0.36
CA ILE A 19 13.41 -3.03 0.86
C ILE A 19 12.57 -2.29 -0.20
N ALA A 20 13.13 -1.27 -0.86
CA ALA A 20 12.44 -0.54 -1.92
C ALA A 20 12.07 -1.48 -3.07
N GLU A 21 13.01 -2.33 -3.51
CA GLU A 21 12.78 -3.37 -4.52
C GLU A 21 11.69 -4.36 -4.10
N ALA A 22 11.72 -4.85 -2.85
CA ALA A 22 10.70 -5.76 -2.33
C ALA A 22 9.30 -5.11 -2.26
N LEU A 23 9.21 -3.83 -1.90
CA LEU A 23 7.94 -3.09 -1.91
C LEU A 23 7.43 -2.88 -3.34
N ASN A 24 8.31 -2.54 -4.27
CA ASN A 24 7.97 -2.33 -5.68
C ASN A 24 7.61 -3.65 -6.40
N ALA A 25 8.13 -4.79 -5.93
CA ALA A 25 7.85 -6.12 -6.48
C ALA A 25 6.41 -6.60 -6.26
N THR A 26 5.63 -5.94 -5.40
CA THR A 26 4.22 -6.29 -5.13
C THR A 26 3.28 -5.11 -5.41
N PRO A 27 3.16 -4.68 -6.67
CA PRO A 27 2.34 -3.54 -7.03
C PRO A 27 0.87 -3.84 -6.70
N LYS A 28 0.29 -2.97 -5.88
CA LYS A 28 -1.11 -3.02 -5.45
C LYS A 28 -1.65 -1.61 -5.32
N THR A 29 -2.95 -1.45 -5.38
CA THR A 29 -3.60 -0.17 -5.11
C THR A 29 -3.76 0.05 -3.60
N ARG A 30 -4.16 1.26 -3.20
CA ARG A 30 -4.40 1.58 -1.78
C ARG A 30 -5.72 1.02 -1.27
N HIS A 31 -6.72 0.94 -2.15
CA HIS A 31 -8.09 0.54 -1.85
C HIS A 31 -8.63 -0.38 -2.94
N ALA A 32 -9.59 -1.23 -2.56
CA ALA A 32 -10.36 -1.99 -3.54
C ALA A 32 -11.13 -1.01 -4.45
N ILE A 33 -11.26 -1.37 -5.72
CA ILE A 33 -11.93 -0.54 -6.73
C ILE A 33 -13.41 -0.94 -6.76
N ASP A 34 -14.32 0.04 -6.69
CA ASP A 34 -15.74 -0.19 -6.93
C ASP A 34 -15.96 -0.60 -8.40
N LEU A 35 -16.70 -1.69 -8.62
CA LEU A 35 -16.84 -2.23 -9.98
C LEU A 35 -17.76 -1.35 -10.85
N GLY A 36 -18.71 -0.64 -10.26
CA GLY A 36 -19.54 0.33 -10.97
C GLY A 36 -18.70 1.50 -11.51
N ASP A 37 -17.83 2.05 -10.66
CA ASP A 37 -16.89 3.11 -11.05
C ASP A 37 -15.89 2.62 -12.10
N LEU A 38 -15.40 1.38 -11.97
CA LEU A 38 -14.51 0.78 -12.95
C LEU A 38 -15.21 0.61 -14.30
N LEU A 39 -16.40 0.02 -14.34
CA LEU A 39 -17.16 -0.17 -15.58
C LEU A 39 -17.51 1.17 -16.23
N PHE A 40 -17.86 2.18 -15.43
CA PHE A 40 -18.08 3.53 -15.92
C PHE A 40 -16.81 4.12 -16.57
N LEU A 41 -15.66 4.01 -15.89
CA LEU A 41 -14.37 4.47 -16.43
C LEU A 41 -14.01 3.76 -17.73
N LEU A 42 -14.09 2.42 -17.74
CA LEU A 42 -13.75 1.60 -18.89
C LEU A 42 -14.64 1.94 -20.09
N ASN A 43 -15.94 2.15 -19.87
CA ASN A 43 -16.88 2.53 -20.92
C ASN A 43 -16.57 3.94 -21.45
N ASN A 44 -16.34 4.91 -20.56
CA ASN A 44 -16.06 6.30 -20.92
C ASN A 44 -14.74 6.45 -21.70
N ARG A 45 -13.76 5.58 -21.44
CA ARG A 45 -12.47 5.53 -22.17
C ARG A 45 -12.50 4.63 -23.40
N GLY A 46 -13.64 4.05 -23.76
CA GLY A 46 -13.76 3.13 -24.89
C GLY A 46 -12.98 1.82 -24.71
N MET A 47 -12.60 1.50 -23.48
CA MET A 47 -11.84 0.30 -23.15
C MET A 47 -12.72 -0.94 -23.10
N LEU A 48 -13.88 -0.82 -22.45
CA LEU A 48 -14.85 -1.91 -22.33
C LEU A 48 -16.27 -1.35 -22.40
N VAL A 49 -16.94 -1.63 -23.51
CA VAL A 49 -18.29 -1.14 -23.83
C VAL A 49 -19.21 -2.33 -24.02
N ARG A 50 -20.28 -2.39 -23.22
CA ARG A 50 -21.35 -3.39 -23.37
C ARG A 50 -22.18 -3.06 -24.60
N LEU A 51 -22.25 -4.00 -25.55
CA LEU A 51 -23.06 -3.87 -26.75
C LEU A 51 -24.47 -4.40 -26.48
N ILE A 52 -25.43 -3.49 -26.30
CA ILE A 52 -26.85 -3.85 -26.18
C ILE A 52 -27.45 -3.84 -27.59
N ARG A 53 -27.59 -5.02 -28.21
CA ARG A 53 -28.29 -5.18 -29.49
C ARG A 53 -29.62 -5.88 -29.25
N PRO A 54 -30.75 -5.35 -29.77
CA PRO A 54 -32.09 -5.91 -29.53
C PRO A 54 -32.29 -7.37 -29.97
N GLN A 55 -31.38 -7.92 -30.79
CA GLN A 55 -31.53 -9.24 -31.43
C GLN A 55 -30.51 -10.27 -30.95
N ASP A 56 -29.55 -9.87 -30.10
CA ASP A 56 -28.53 -10.77 -29.59
C ASP A 56 -28.97 -11.38 -28.24
N THR A 57 -28.96 -12.71 -28.15
CA THR A 57 -29.29 -13.45 -26.91
C THR A 57 -28.12 -13.58 -25.94
N GLY A 58 -26.99 -12.92 -26.24
CA GLY A 58 -25.77 -12.99 -25.45
C GLY A 58 -25.20 -11.60 -25.16
N GLU A 59 -24.56 -11.47 -24.01
CA GLU A 59 -23.81 -10.28 -23.65
C GLU A 59 -22.57 -10.16 -24.54
N LYS A 60 -22.48 -9.06 -25.29
CA LYS A 60 -21.35 -8.75 -26.16
C LYS A 60 -20.61 -7.55 -25.62
N TRP A 61 -19.29 -7.61 -25.69
CA TRP A 61 -18.39 -6.55 -25.26
C TRP A 61 -17.54 -6.07 -26.43
N SER A 62 -17.11 -4.82 -26.39
CA SER A 62 -16.19 -4.23 -27.38
C SER A 62 -15.23 -3.25 -26.70
N GLY A 63 -14.17 -2.85 -27.40
CA GLY A 63 -13.17 -1.89 -26.90
C GLY A 63 -11.77 -2.48 -26.80
N THR A 64 -10.82 -1.66 -26.36
CA THR A 64 -9.40 -2.04 -26.33
C THR A 64 -9.09 -3.20 -25.38
N VAL A 65 -9.88 -3.42 -24.34
CA VAL A 65 -9.76 -4.61 -23.48
C VAL A 65 -10.08 -5.89 -24.26
N VAL A 66 -11.10 -5.87 -25.13
CA VAL A 66 -11.45 -7.03 -25.95
C VAL A 66 -10.35 -7.34 -26.95
N ASN A 67 -9.74 -6.31 -27.56
CA ASN A 67 -8.58 -6.49 -28.43
C ASN A 67 -7.40 -7.12 -27.69
N MET A 68 -7.14 -6.69 -26.45
CA MET A 68 -6.10 -7.26 -25.59
C MET A 68 -6.34 -8.75 -25.30
N ILE A 69 -7.58 -9.14 -25.00
CA ILE A 69 -7.94 -10.55 -24.77
C ILE A 69 -7.65 -11.39 -26.02
N VAL A 70 -8.09 -10.93 -27.20
CA VAL A 70 -7.85 -11.62 -28.47
C VAL A 70 -6.35 -11.74 -28.74
N TYR A 71 -5.61 -10.64 -28.66
CA TYR A 71 -4.17 -10.63 -28.88
C TYR A 71 -3.44 -11.61 -27.96
N VAL A 72 -3.76 -11.59 -26.67
CA VAL A 72 -3.13 -12.46 -25.67
C VAL A 72 -3.44 -13.94 -25.95
N SER A 73 -4.66 -14.26 -26.39
CA SER A 73 -5.03 -15.63 -26.74
C SER A 73 -4.23 -16.19 -27.92
N GLU A 74 -3.84 -15.33 -28.87
CA GLU A 74 -3.12 -15.72 -30.09
C GLU A 74 -1.60 -15.63 -29.96
N ASN A 75 -1.09 -14.65 -29.21
CA ASN A 75 0.33 -14.28 -29.22
C ASN A 75 1.05 -14.45 -27.87
N ALA A 76 0.30 -14.51 -26.76
CA ALA A 76 0.87 -14.60 -25.41
C ALA A 76 0.05 -15.54 -24.51
N PRO A 77 -0.06 -16.84 -24.86
CA PRO A 77 -0.98 -17.77 -24.19
C PRO A 77 -0.74 -17.92 -22.68
N ALA A 78 0.49 -17.70 -22.21
CA ALA A 78 0.81 -17.68 -20.78
C ALA A 78 0.08 -16.56 -20.00
N MET A 79 -0.29 -15.47 -20.68
CA MET A 79 -1.02 -14.32 -20.12
C MET A 79 -2.53 -14.44 -20.27
N ALA A 80 -3.03 -15.44 -21.02
CA ALA A 80 -4.46 -15.59 -21.29
C ALA A 80 -5.28 -15.91 -20.04
N ALA A 81 -4.77 -16.77 -19.16
CA ALA A 81 -5.48 -17.10 -17.92
C ALA A 81 -5.65 -15.88 -16.98
N PRO A 82 -4.60 -15.10 -16.66
CA PRO A 82 -4.75 -13.85 -15.90
C PRO A 82 -5.71 -12.85 -16.55
N VAL A 83 -5.60 -12.63 -17.87
CA VAL A 83 -6.45 -11.67 -18.59
C VAL A 83 -7.92 -12.12 -18.58
N ASN A 84 -8.19 -13.41 -18.77
CA ASN A 84 -9.53 -13.96 -18.72
C ASN A 84 -10.11 -13.93 -17.31
N GLN A 85 -9.30 -14.19 -16.28
CA GLN A 85 -9.71 -14.07 -14.88
C GLN A 85 -10.08 -12.61 -14.56
N TRP A 86 -9.23 -11.66 -14.95
CA TRP A 86 -9.47 -10.23 -14.80
C TRP A 86 -10.78 -9.80 -15.49
N PHE A 87 -10.94 -10.19 -16.76
CA PHE A 87 -12.15 -9.88 -17.53
C PHE A 87 -13.40 -10.49 -16.92
N SER A 88 -13.38 -11.79 -16.60
CA SER A 88 -14.49 -12.50 -15.96
C SER A 88 -14.90 -11.85 -14.64
N HIS A 89 -13.92 -11.40 -13.84
CA HIS A 89 -14.20 -10.73 -12.59
C HIS A 89 -14.92 -9.39 -12.80
N ILE A 90 -14.54 -8.64 -13.83
CA ILE A 90 -15.14 -7.34 -14.16
C ILE A 90 -16.53 -7.47 -14.78
N THR A 91 -16.76 -8.51 -15.59
CA THR A 91 -18.03 -8.68 -16.31
C THR A 91 -19.05 -9.53 -15.55
N ASN A 92 -18.72 -10.02 -14.36
CA ASN A 92 -19.65 -10.80 -13.55
C ASN A 92 -20.50 -9.87 -12.67
N ASP A 93 -21.79 -9.76 -12.99
CA ASP A 93 -22.77 -8.93 -12.27
C ASP A 93 -22.91 -9.25 -10.76
N ARG A 94 -22.38 -10.38 -10.28
CA ARG A 94 -22.36 -10.72 -8.85
C ARG A 94 -21.22 -10.05 -8.07
N ASN A 95 -20.21 -9.56 -8.78
CA ASN A 95 -19.08 -8.88 -8.19
C ASN A 95 -19.41 -7.39 -8.04
N ASN A 96 -19.06 -6.80 -6.90
CA ASN A 96 -19.23 -5.36 -6.67
C ASN A 96 -17.88 -4.65 -6.53
N LEU A 97 -16.78 -5.40 -6.39
CA LEU A 97 -15.45 -4.88 -6.11
C LEU A 97 -14.42 -5.60 -6.96
N PHE A 98 -13.42 -4.86 -7.43
CA PHE A 98 -12.17 -5.39 -7.97
C PHE A 98 -11.04 -5.12 -6.96
N ASP A 99 -10.72 -6.12 -6.14
CA ASP A 99 -9.81 -5.96 -4.99
C ASP A 99 -8.32 -6.02 -5.40
N THR A 100 -7.85 -4.90 -5.94
CA THR A 100 -6.45 -4.69 -6.30
C THR A 100 -5.53 -4.41 -5.11
N THR A 101 -6.04 -4.52 -3.87
CA THR A 101 -5.19 -4.50 -2.67
C THR A 101 -4.52 -5.86 -2.43
N LEU A 102 -5.07 -6.92 -3.01
CA LEU A 102 -4.50 -8.26 -3.01
C LEU A 102 -3.36 -8.33 -4.06
N PRO A 103 -2.18 -8.87 -3.70
CA PRO A 103 -1.05 -8.94 -4.61
C PRO A 103 -1.32 -9.67 -5.93
N GLU A 104 -2.20 -10.69 -5.90
CA GLU A 104 -2.57 -11.46 -7.08
C GLU A 104 -3.24 -10.59 -8.16
N TYR A 105 -4.19 -9.73 -7.78
CA TYR A 105 -4.89 -8.86 -8.73
C TYR A 105 -4.09 -7.59 -9.06
N GLY A 106 -3.42 -7.00 -8.07
CA GLY A 106 -2.56 -5.83 -8.29
C GLY A 106 -1.39 -6.10 -9.24
N SER A 107 -0.70 -7.24 -9.05
CA SER A 107 0.43 -7.64 -9.90
C SER A 107 -0.01 -7.97 -11.32
N GLN A 108 -1.18 -8.59 -11.49
CA GLN A 108 -1.76 -8.83 -12.81
C GLN A 108 -2.03 -7.51 -13.53
N LEU A 109 -2.76 -6.57 -12.88
CA LEU A 109 -3.08 -5.27 -13.48
C LEU A 109 -1.81 -4.50 -13.88
N LYS A 110 -0.78 -4.46 -13.02
CA LYS A 110 0.49 -3.79 -13.33
C LYS A 110 1.23 -4.47 -14.47
N SER A 111 1.23 -5.81 -14.52
CA SER A 111 1.86 -6.58 -15.59
C SER A 111 1.19 -6.28 -16.94
N LEU A 112 -0.14 -6.17 -16.97
CA LEU A 112 -0.87 -5.74 -18.17
C LEU A 112 -0.49 -4.32 -18.58
N ALA A 113 -0.38 -3.40 -17.62
CA ALA A 113 0.05 -2.03 -17.88
C ALA A 113 1.43 -1.95 -18.54
N LEU A 114 2.40 -2.71 -18.02
CA LEU A 114 3.77 -2.75 -18.54
C LEU A 114 3.85 -3.39 -19.93
N GLN A 115 3.04 -4.42 -20.20
CA GLN A 115 3.08 -5.14 -21.47
C GLN A 115 2.30 -4.42 -22.58
N PHE A 116 1.16 -3.82 -22.25
CA PHE A 116 0.19 -3.32 -23.24
C PHE A 116 0.04 -1.80 -23.28
N GLY A 117 0.46 -1.06 -22.25
CA GLY A 117 0.24 0.39 -22.11
C GLY A 117 0.82 1.30 -23.20
N GLY A 118 1.55 0.77 -24.18
CA GLY A 118 2.07 1.52 -25.31
C GLY A 118 1.77 0.89 -26.67
N GLN A 119 0.98 -0.17 -26.70
CA GLN A 119 0.72 -0.93 -27.93
C GLN A 119 -0.48 -0.34 -28.69
N PRO A 120 -0.43 -0.26 -30.03
CA PRO A 120 -1.58 0.15 -30.84
C PRO A 120 -2.80 -0.72 -30.58
N GLU A 121 -3.99 -0.10 -30.55
CA GLU A 121 -5.29 -0.77 -30.37
C GLU A 121 -5.49 -1.50 -29.04
N MET A 122 -4.57 -1.33 -28.08
CA MET A 122 -4.62 -1.84 -26.71
C MET A 122 -4.92 -0.70 -25.72
N PRO A 123 -5.25 -1.01 -24.46
CA PRO A 123 -5.32 0.01 -23.42
C PRO A 123 -3.98 0.74 -23.27
N SER A 124 -4.02 2.07 -23.19
CA SER A 124 -2.82 2.90 -23.02
C SER A 124 -2.31 2.90 -21.57
N ALA A 125 -1.10 3.39 -21.34
CA ALA A 125 -0.52 3.54 -20.00
C ALA A 125 -1.38 4.47 -19.15
N ASP A 126 -1.90 5.54 -19.76
CA ASP A 126 -2.83 6.48 -19.11
C ASP A 126 -4.16 5.82 -18.74
N ASP A 127 -4.59 4.78 -19.46
CA ASP A 127 -5.77 3.99 -19.14
C ASP A 127 -5.54 3.11 -17.90
N PHE A 128 -4.40 2.41 -17.85
CA PHE A 128 -4.04 1.63 -16.67
C PHE A 128 -3.81 2.50 -15.44
N GLU A 129 -3.22 3.67 -15.61
CA GLU A 129 -3.04 4.61 -14.50
C GLU A 129 -4.38 5.14 -14.00
N ALA A 130 -5.35 5.39 -14.89
CA ALA A 130 -6.69 5.78 -14.49
C ALA A 130 -7.43 4.67 -13.71
N ILE A 131 -7.26 3.41 -14.10
CA ILE A 131 -7.79 2.26 -13.34
C ILE A 131 -7.15 2.23 -11.95
N ALA A 132 -5.82 2.34 -11.88
CA ALA A 132 -5.11 2.35 -10.60
C ALA A 132 -5.56 3.53 -9.71
N ALA A 133 -5.82 4.71 -10.31
CA ALA A 133 -6.28 5.90 -9.60
C ALA A 133 -7.63 5.69 -8.90
N LEU A 134 -8.56 4.88 -9.45
CA LEU A 134 -9.80 4.52 -8.75
C LEU A 134 -9.53 3.81 -7.42
N GLY A 135 -8.44 3.05 -7.33
CA GLY A 135 -7.99 2.38 -6.11
C GLY A 135 -7.07 3.26 -5.23
N GLY A 136 -7.00 4.58 -5.49
CA GLY A 136 -6.08 5.49 -4.79
C GLY A 136 -4.64 5.45 -5.32
N GLY A 137 -4.44 4.99 -6.56
CA GLY A 137 -3.15 4.90 -7.22
C GLY A 137 -2.32 3.69 -6.78
N TRP A 138 -1.20 3.46 -7.47
CA TRP A 138 -0.22 2.44 -7.06
C TRP A 138 0.36 2.78 -5.69
N ARG A 139 0.27 1.84 -4.76
CA ARG A 139 0.73 2.03 -3.38
C ARG A 139 2.25 2.23 -3.30
N TYR A 140 3.00 1.58 -4.19
CA TYR A 140 4.47 1.58 -4.24
C TYR A 140 4.97 1.74 -5.68
N GLY A 141 4.31 2.57 -6.49
CA GLY A 141 4.59 2.68 -7.93
C GLY A 141 6.08 2.89 -8.26
N ASP A 142 6.80 3.65 -7.41
CA ASP A 142 8.25 3.90 -7.49
C ASP A 142 8.82 4.24 -6.09
N VAL A 143 8.79 3.32 -5.13
CA VAL A 143 9.48 3.55 -3.84
C VAL A 143 10.99 3.56 -4.09
N THR A 144 11.67 4.61 -3.65
CA THR A 144 13.12 4.70 -3.71
C THR A 144 13.78 4.27 -2.40
N ALA A 145 15.08 3.96 -2.44
CA ALA A 145 15.85 3.71 -1.21
C ALA A 145 15.84 4.92 -0.24
N ALA A 146 15.73 6.14 -0.77
CA ALA A 146 15.65 7.35 0.05
C ALA A 146 14.32 7.39 0.83
N ASP A 147 13.19 7.08 0.17
CA ASP A 147 11.88 7.03 0.83
C ASP A 147 11.87 6.00 1.98
N VAL A 148 12.54 4.86 1.77
CA VAL A 148 12.68 3.83 2.80
C VAL A 148 13.56 4.31 3.95
N ALA A 149 14.71 4.92 3.66
CA ALA A 149 15.62 5.43 4.69
C ALA A 149 14.93 6.49 5.57
N ASP A 150 14.22 7.43 4.96
CA ASP A 150 13.45 8.45 5.66
C ASP A 150 12.36 7.83 6.55
N ALA A 151 11.63 6.85 6.03
CA ALA A 151 10.60 6.15 6.80
C ALA A 151 11.19 5.44 8.03
N ILE A 152 12.35 4.80 7.89
CA ILE A 152 13.06 4.12 8.99
C ILE A 152 13.54 5.14 10.03
N GLU A 153 14.10 6.29 9.64
CA GLU A 153 14.55 7.30 10.59
C GLU A 153 13.38 7.94 11.35
N VAL A 154 12.24 8.18 10.69
CA VAL A 154 11.02 8.66 11.36
C VAL A 154 10.53 7.68 12.41
N GLU A 155 10.54 6.37 12.12
CA GLU A 155 10.20 5.33 13.09
C GLU A 155 11.22 5.30 14.25
N ALA A 156 12.52 5.38 13.96
CA ALA A 156 13.56 5.41 14.98
C ALA A 156 13.42 6.64 15.90
N ALA A 157 13.19 7.82 15.33
CA ALA A 157 12.93 9.05 16.08
C ALA A 157 11.66 8.94 16.94
N THR A 158 10.61 8.33 16.41
CA THR A 158 9.36 8.07 17.15
C THR A 158 9.61 7.13 18.33
N ARG A 159 10.36 6.04 18.13
CA ARG A 159 10.75 5.12 19.21
C ARG A 159 11.59 5.79 20.28
N ARG A 160 12.59 6.59 19.89
CA ARG A 160 13.41 7.39 20.84
C ARG A 160 12.52 8.33 21.67
N LYS A 161 11.55 8.99 21.04
CA LYS A 161 10.60 9.87 21.74
C LYS A 161 9.74 9.08 22.72
N SER A 162 9.16 7.96 22.30
CA SER A 162 8.35 7.10 23.18
C SER A 162 9.16 6.55 24.36
N ALA A 163 10.40 6.13 24.13
CA ALA A 163 11.30 5.67 25.18
C ALA A 163 11.62 6.78 26.20
N ARG A 164 11.84 8.02 25.73
CA ARG A 164 12.05 9.18 26.62
C ARG A 164 10.82 9.49 27.47
N VAL A 165 9.62 9.39 26.90
CA VAL A 165 8.37 9.60 27.66
C VAL A 165 8.16 8.49 28.70
N ALA A 166 8.45 7.23 28.34
CA ALA A 166 8.39 6.12 29.30
C ALA A 166 9.39 6.34 30.46
N ALA A 167 10.65 6.66 30.14
CA ALA A 167 11.67 6.97 31.14
C ALA A 167 11.28 8.13 32.07
N LEU A 168 10.62 9.17 31.53
CA LEU A 168 10.12 10.27 32.35
C LEU A 168 9.00 9.83 33.29
N ASN A 169 8.07 9.01 32.82
CA ASN A 169 7.01 8.48 33.66
C ASN A 169 7.57 7.58 34.77
N ASP A 170 8.54 6.72 34.44
CA ASP A 170 9.20 5.85 35.42
C ASP A 170 9.95 6.68 36.49
N ALA A 171 10.64 7.76 36.07
CA ALA A 171 11.28 8.68 37.00
C ALA A 171 10.28 9.39 37.92
N ILE A 172 9.13 9.83 37.38
CA ILE A 172 8.05 10.46 38.18
C ILE A 172 7.46 9.46 39.18
N ASP A 173 7.22 8.21 38.76
CA ASP A 173 6.65 7.18 39.62
C ASP A 173 7.63 6.72 40.70
N ALA A 174 8.93 6.65 40.39
CA ALA A 174 9.98 6.40 41.39
C ALA A 174 9.97 7.48 42.48
N VAL A 175 9.88 8.76 42.10
CA VAL A 175 9.77 9.88 43.05
C VAL A 175 8.49 9.80 43.89
N ARG A 176 7.34 9.46 43.28
CA ARG A 176 6.09 9.27 44.03
C ARG A 176 6.15 8.12 45.03
N THR A 177 6.88 7.07 44.68
CA THR A 177 6.96 5.85 45.51
C THR A 177 7.97 6.03 46.65
N ASN A 178 9.08 6.72 46.38
CA ASN A 178 10.17 6.89 47.34
C ASN A 178 9.98 8.05 48.32
N ASN A 179 9.07 8.98 48.04
CA ASN A 179 8.80 10.11 48.93
C ASN A 179 7.36 10.09 49.40
N ASP A 180 7.17 10.30 50.69
CA ASP A 180 5.89 10.76 51.20
C ASP A 180 5.73 12.23 50.79
N LEU A 181 5.05 12.48 49.67
CA LEU A 181 4.84 13.83 49.16
C LEU A 181 3.96 14.69 50.08
N ALA A 182 3.37 14.11 51.14
CA ALA A 182 2.71 14.84 52.21
C ALA A 182 3.67 15.32 53.32
N ASP A 183 4.93 14.86 53.31
CA ASP A 183 5.97 15.33 54.21
C ASP A 183 6.45 16.72 53.77
N GLY A 184 6.16 17.74 54.59
CA GLY A 184 6.58 19.12 54.36
C GLY A 184 8.09 19.36 54.46
N SER A 185 8.89 18.33 54.79
CA SER A 185 10.35 18.39 54.79
C SER A 185 10.95 18.30 53.38
N ILE A 186 10.22 17.74 52.40
CA ILE A 186 10.73 17.60 51.03
C ILE A 186 10.63 18.92 50.28
N THR A 187 11.75 19.37 49.72
CA THR A 187 11.77 20.60 48.92
C THR A 187 11.58 20.29 47.44
N LEU A 188 11.18 21.31 46.67
CA LEU A 188 11.13 21.20 45.21
C LEU A 188 12.50 20.85 44.60
N ALA A 189 13.60 21.30 45.24
CA ALA A 189 14.95 20.99 44.80
C ALA A 189 15.28 19.50 44.98
N ASP A 190 14.82 18.87 46.06
CA ASP A 190 15.02 17.44 46.32
C ASP A 190 14.27 16.59 45.29
N VAL A 191 13.01 16.96 44.99
CA VAL A 191 12.22 16.32 43.93
C VAL A 191 12.90 16.46 42.58
N GLN A 192 13.41 17.65 42.24
CA GLN A 192 14.09 17.88 40.96
C GLN A 192 15.40 17.10 40.86
N ALA A 193 16.17 16.99 41.94
CA ALA A 193 17.40 16.20 41.98
C ALA A 193 17.11 14.70 41.71
N GLN A 194 16.10 14.14 42.37
CA GLN A 194 15.74 12.73 42.18
C GLN A 194 15.22 12.41 40.77
N ILE A 195 14.45 13.32 40.15
CA ILE A 195 14.05 13.18 38.74
C ILE A 195 15.29 13.17 37.84
N ASN A 196 16.23 14.09 38.07
CA ASN A 196 17.45 14.16 37.27
C ASN A 196 18.31 12.89 37.43
N ASP A 197 18.43 12.36 38.65
CA ASP A 197 19.17 11.13 38.92
C ASP A 197 18.53 9.93 38.19
N ALA A 198 17.20 9.76 38.30
CA ALA A 198 16.47 8.70 37.62
C ALA A 198 16.51 8.83 36.07
N LEU A 199 16.50 10.06 35.54
CA LEU A 199 16.67 10.30 34.11
C LEU A 199 18.10 10.03 33.64
N SER A 200 19.12 10.30 34.46
CA SER A 200 20.52 10.07 34.11
C SER A 200 20.85 8.57 33.93
N GLU A 201 20.21 7.72 34.73
CA GLU A 201 20.32 6.26 34.63
C GLU A 201 19.59 5.70 33.39
N SER A 202 18.49 6.33 32.96
CA SER A 202 17.67 5.85 31.84
C SER A 202 18.07 6.41 30.47
N TRP A 203 18.75 7.55 30.41
CA TRP A 203 19.18 8.20 29.16
C TRP A 203 20.63 7.87 28.73
N SER A 204 21.36 7.10 29.53
CA SER A 204 22.73 6.66 29.24
C SER A 204 22.82 5.38 28.38
N VAL A 205 21.69 4.91 27.85
CA VAL A 205 21.54 3.75 26.95
C VAL A 205 21.09 4.21 25.56
#